data_AF-A0A3Q7EP68-F1
#
_entry.id   AF-A0A3Q7EP68-F1
#
_cell.length_a   1.000
_cell.length_b   1.000
_cell.length_c   1.000
_cell.angle_alpha   90.00
_cell.angle_beta   90.00
_cell.angle_gamma   90.00
#
_symmetry.space_group_name_H-M   'P 1'
#
loop_
_entity.id
_entity.type
_entity.pdbx_description
1 polymer ?
#
loop_
_entity_poly.entity_id
_entity_poly.type
_entity_poly.pdbx_seq_one_letter_code
_entity_poly.pdbx_strand_id
1 'polypeptide(L)'
;MGNELMVFMIMVIVQVAYAGMIIISKLVMDGGMNAFVQSAYRPIFATISIAPFAFFLERKTRPKMTCSVLFQIFLCSIFGITANQNIYFIGLKNSTPTIVSAIDNLIPAFTFIIAVPLGIEKLGLRSIAGQTKFWGTIICVGGAMLLSLYHGKVVIGQLGFHWKYAENTSKDVNSANSNFFLGPFLLIVSSLTYAIWLIIQARVNEKYAAPYTSTTLMCLMASVECVIIGFCVVPKLSEWKLNPIRAVSVVYNGAMATSFTYFLSSWCIEKKGPLYVSMFNPLFLVISAFLSWILLREKLYLGVVLGSIIVVAGMYGFLWGKKMETSAEDIDVLELTKEKKQLSTKLQVDLELQLTQNPKDNNNNNMKQITKSKTEL
;
A
#
# COMPACT_ATOMS: atom_id res chain seq x y z
N MET A 1 -22.50 -1.52 -1.71
CA MET A 1 -22.03 -1.26 -0.33
C MET A 1 -20.99 -2.27 0.18
N GLY A 2 -21.09 -3.57 -0.15
CA GLY A 2 -20.13 -4.60 0.34
C GLY A 2 -18.67 -4.42 -0.09
N ASN A 3 -18.40 -4.05 -1.35
CA ASN A 3 -17.02 -3.93 -1.84
C ASN A 3 -16.23 -2.77 -1.21
N GLU A 4 -16.87 -1.64 -0.88
CA GLU A 4 -16.16 -0.51 -0.27
C GLU A 4 -15.74 -0.78 1.17
N LEU A 5 -16.64 -1.39 1.95
CA LEU A 5 -16.34 -1.81 3.32
C LEU A 5 -15.22 -2.86 3.32
N MET A 6 -15.23 -3.79 2.36
CA MET A 6 -14.18 -4.79 2.22
C MET A 6 -12.80 -4.16 1.99
N VAL A 7 -12.70 -3.21 1.04
CA VAL A 7 -11.44 -2.49 0.76
C VAL A 7 -10.94 -1.73 2.00
N PHE A 8 -11.84 -1.08 2.75
CA PHE A 8 -11.50 -0.40 4.00
C PHE A 8 -10.97 -1.40 5.06
N MET A 9 -11.68 -2.50 5.30
CA MET A 9 -11.27 -3.51 6.29
C MET A 9 -9.93 -4.15 5.93
N ILE A 10 -9.69 -4.42 4.64
CA ILE A 10 -8.40 -4.89 4.14
C ILE A 10 -7.29 -3.91 4.49
N MET A 11 -7.49 -2.61 4.26
CA MET A 11 -6.49 -1.61 4.58
C MET A 11 -6.23 -1.49 6.09
N VAL A 12 -7.25 -1.62 6.94
CA VAL A 12 -7.05 -1.67 8.39
C VAL A 12 -6.18 -2.87 8.79
N ILE A 13 -6.45 -4.06 8.23
CA ILE A 13 -5.65 -5.26 8.47
C ILE A 13 -4.19 -5.06 8.03
N VAL A 14 -3.97 -4.40 6.89
CA VAL A 14 -2.62 -4.04 6.40
C VAL A 14 -1.88 -3.18 7.42
N GLN A 15 -2.54 -2.17 8.00
CA GLN A 15 -1.90 -1.30 8.99
C GLN A 15 -1.59 -2.04 10.31
N VAL A 16 -2.45 -2.96 10.74
CA VAL A 16 -2.17 -3.82 11.91
C VAL A 16 -0.95 -4.71 11.66
N ALA A 17 -0.82 -5.30 10.46
CA ALA A 17 0.33 -6.13 10.12
C ALA A 17 1.64 -5.32 10.12
N TYR A 18 1.62 -4.09 9.60
CA TYR A 18 2.78 -3.18 9.67
C TYR A 18 3.11 -2.75 11.11
N ALA A 19 2.11 -2.51 11.95
CA ALA A 19 2.33 -2.22 13.37
C ALA A 19 2.98 -3.39 14.11
N GLY A 20 2.59 -4.63 13.83
CA GLY A 20 3.30 -5.80 14.36
C GLY A 20 4.74 -5.89 13.83
N MET A 21 4.95 -5.58 12.55
CA MET A 21 6.28 -5.64 11.92
C MET A 21 7.26 -4.70 12.58
N ILE A 22 6.90 -3.44 12.82
CA ILE A 22 7.83 -2.47 13.38
C ILE A 22 8.29 -2.86 14.79
N ILE A 23 7.37 -3.34 15.64
CA ILE A 23 7.67 -3.78 17.01
C ILE A 23 8.58 -5.01 17.00
N ILE A 24 8.20 -6.05 16.24
CA ILE A 24 8.96 -7.30 16.14
C ILE A 24 10.36 -7.05 15.56
N SER A 25 10.45 -6.19 14.54
CA SER A 25 11.72 -5.82 13.90
C SER A 25 12.62 -5.05 14.84
N LYS A 26 12.09 -4.04 15.54
CA LYS A 26 12.86 -3.27 16.50
C LYS A 26 13.40 -4.17 17.62
N LEU A 27 12.56 -5.06 18.14
CA LEU A 27 12.91 -5.99 19.21
C LEU A 27 14.09 -6.92 18.82
N VAL A 28 14.09 -7.49 17.62
CA VAL A 28 15.20 -8.38 17.20
C VAL A 28 16.47 -7.61 16.84
N MET A 29 16.34 -6.38 16.32
CA MET A 29 17.48 -5.51 16.03
C MET A 29 18.18 -5.03 17.29
N ASP A 30 17.41 -4.64 18.30
CA ASP A 30 17.96 -4.25 19.60
C ASP A 30 18.60 -5.49 20.28
N GLY A 31 18.08 -6.70 20.03
CA GLY A 31 18.73 -7.98 20.34
C GLY A 31 19.93 -8.36 19.44
N GLY A 32 20.51 -7.38 18.73
CA GLY A 32 21.74 -7.53 17.95
C GLY A 32 21.57 -8.15 16.57
N MET A 33 20.35 -8.28 16.02
CA MET A 33 20.17 -8.74 14.64
C MET A 33 20.58 -7.63 13.65
N ASN A 34 21.38 -7.97 12.64
CA ASN A 34 21.77 -7.01 11.61
C ASN A 34 20.58 -6.66 10.68
N ALA A 35 20.38 -5.37 10.43
CA ALA A 35 19.29 -4.86 9.59
C ALA A 35 19.32 -5.41 8.15
N PHE A 36 20.50 -5.55 7.54
CA PHE A 36 20.65 -6.10 6.18
C PHE A 36 20.31 -7.59 6.13
N VAL A 37 20.66 -8.35 7.16
CA VAL A 37 20.30 -9.78 7.26
C VAL A 37 18.79 -9.93 7.37
N GLN A 38 18.13 -9.08 8.18
CA GLN A 38 16.68 -9.06 8.28
C GLN A 38 16.02 -8.69 6.95
N SER A 39 16.56 -7.68 6.25
CA SER A 39 16.10 -7.26 4.93
C SER A 39 16.32 -8.31 3.85
N ALA A 40 17.35 -9.15 3.96
CA ALA A 40 17.62 -10.25 3.01
C ALA A 40 16.64 -11.42 3.18
N TYR A 41 16.37 -11.85 4.42
CA TYR A 41 15.46 -12.98 4.67
C TYR A 41 13.98 -12.65 4.40
N ARG A 42 13.57 -11.40 4.66
CA ARG A 42 12.17 -10.97 4.55
C ARG A 42 11.53 -11.24 3.17
N PRO A 43 12.10 -10.78 2.03
CA PRO A 43 11.53 -11.05 0.72
C PRO A 43 11.62 -12.54 0.32
N ILE A 44 12.58 -13.31 0.86
CA ILE A 44 12.67 -14.76 0.61
C ILE A 44 11.42 -15.45 1.18
N PHE A 45 11.13 -15.21 2.46
CA PHE A 45 9.93 -15.77 3.10
C PHE A 45 8.64 -15.25 2.47
N ALA A 46 8.62 -13.99 2.02
CA ALA A 46 7.50 -13.44 1.26
C ALA A 46 7.27 -14.20 -0.07
N THR A 47 8.35 -14.49 -0.80
CA THR A 47 8.28 -15.23 -2.07
C THR A 47 7.75 -16.64 -1.85
N ILE A 48 8.27 -17.34 -0.85
CA ILE A 48 7.84 -18.70 -0.49
C ILE A 48 6.36 -18.71 -0.11
N SER A 49 5.87 -17.71 0.64
CA SER A 49 4.47 -17.68 1.07
C SER A 49 3.50 -17.37 -0.07
N ILE A 50 3.84 -16.46 -1.00
CA ILE A 50 2.91 -16.03 -2.06
C ILE A 50 2.96 -16.89 -3.33
N ALA A 51 4.11 -17.51 -3.63
CA ALA A 51 4.31 -18.26 -4.87
C ALA A 51 3.27 -19.38 -5.11
N PRO A 52 2.83 -20.17 -4.09
CA PRO A 52 1.78 -21.16 -4.29
C PRO A 52 0.47 -20.53 -4.77
N PHE A 53 0.07 -19.40 -4.20
CA PHE A 53 -1.17 -18.71 -4.56
C PHE A 53 -1.11 -18.18 -6.01
N ALA A 54 0.01 -17.60 -6.42
CA ALA A 54 0.19 -17.18 -7.81
C ALA A 54 0.11 -18.38 -8.79
N PHE A 55 0.70 -19.52 -8.43
CA PHE A 55 0.65 -20.71 -9.27
C PHE A 55 -0.76 -21.33 -9.34
N PHE A 56 -1.49 -21.42 -8.24
CA PHE A 56 -2.80 -22.08 -8.23
C PHE A 56 -3.93 -21.17 -8.70
N LEU A 57 -3.92 -19.88 -8.36
CA LEU A 57 -5.03 -18.96 -8.64
C LEU A 57 -4.92 -18.27 -10.00
N GLU A 58 -3.71 -18.00 -10.49
CA GLU A 58 -3.51 -17.16 -11.69
C GLU A 58 -2.85 -17.87 -12.88
N ARG A 59 -2.42 -19.13 -12.74
CA ARG A 59 -1.73 -19.85 -13.83
C ARG A 59 -2.51 -19.88 -15.14
N LYS A 60 -3.85 -19.94 -15.09
CA LYS A 60 -4.72 -20.02 -16.28
C LYS A 60 -5.26 -18.67 -16.74
N THR A 61 -5.28 -17.66 -15.87
CA THR A 61 -5.93 -16.37 -16.10
C THR A 61 -4.94 -15.22 -16.32
N ARG A 62 -3.65 -15.42 -16.01
CA ARG A 62 -2.64 -14.36 -16.13
C ARG A 62 -2.45 -13.87 -17.57
N PRO A 63 -2.35 -12.54 -17.79
CA PRO A 63 -2.00 -11.97 -19.09
C PRO A 63 -0.62 -12.42 -19.57
N LYS A 64 -0.32 -12.24 -20.86
CA LYS A 64 1.03 -12.48 -21.39
C LYS A 64 2.01 -11.45 -20.81
N MET A 65 3.09 -11.94 -20.22
CA MET A 65 4.15 -11.09 -19.67
C MET A 65 4.91 -10.42 -20.82
N THR A 66 5.00 -9.08 -20.80
CA THR A 66 5.82 -8.32 -21.73
C THR A 66 7.10 -7.85 -21.04
N CYS A 67 8.16 -7.56 -21.79
CA CYS A 67 9.40 -7.04 -21.23
C CYS A 67 9.18 -5.71 -20.49
N SER A 68 8.29 -4.85 -21.00
CA SER A 68 7.92 -3.59 -20.33
C SER A 68 7.27 -3.82 -18.96
N VAL A 69 6.34 -4.77 -18.85
CA VAL A 69 5.70 -5.12 -17.56
C VAL A 69 6.72 -5.72 -16.61
N LEU A 70 7.58 -6.62 -17.08
CA LEU A 70 8.63 -7.23 -16.27
C LEU A 70 9.60 -6.17 -15.73
N PHE A 71 9.99 -5.20 -16.55
CA PHE A 71 10.82 -4.08 -16.12
C PHE A 71 10.11 -3.19 -15.09
N GLN A 72 8.81 -2.92 -15.24
CA GLN A 72 8.05 -2.19 -14.23
C GLN A 72 7.95 -2.96 -12.90
N ILE A 73 7.78 -4.28 -12.94
CA ILE A 73 7.81 -5.15 -11.75
C ILE A 73 9.20 -5.12 -11.09
N PHE A 74 10.27 -5.07 -11.88
CA PHE A 74 11.63 -4.90 -11.36
C PHE A 74 11.84 -3.52 -10.72
N LEU A 75 11.26 -2.45 -11.28
CA LEU A 75 11.26 -1.16 -10.58
C LEU A 75 10.43 -1.23 -9.28
N CYS A 76 9.32 -1.97 -9.27
CA CYS A 76 8.57 -2.25 -8.04
C CYS A 76 9.39 -3.03 -7.01
N SER A 77 10.26 -3.99 -7.41
CA SER A 77 11.13 -4.71 -6.47
C SER A 77 12.14 -3.76 -5.84
N ILE A 78 12.78 -2.92 -6.66
CA ILE A 78 13.74 -1.91 -6.18
C ILE A 78 13.09 -0.92 -5.22
N PHE A 79 12.04 -0.20 -5.66
CA PHE A 79 11.47 0.89 -4.87
C PHE A 79 10.52 0.40 -3.78
N GLY A 80 9.82 -0.71 -3.98
CA GLY A 80 8.84 -1.22 -3.03
C GLY A 80 9.47 -2.05 -1.92
N ILE A 81 10.49 -2.83 -2.24
CA ILE A 81 11.08 -3.79 -1.31
C ILE A 81 12.56 -3.48 -1.06
N THR A 82 13.43 -3.55 -2.06
CA THR A 82 14.88 -3.55 -1.83
C THR A 82 15.39 -2.25 -1.23
N ALA A 83 15.25 -1.12 -1.93
CA ALA A 83 15.69 0.17 -1.43
C ALA A 83 14.88 0.56 -0.19
N ASN A 84 13.55 0.43 -0.27
CA ASN A 84 12.66 0.80 0.82
C ASN A 84 12.96 0.04 2.12
N GLN A 85 13.00 -1.29 2.11
CA GLN A 85 13.19 -2.08 3.33
C GLN A 85 14.59 -1.96 3.91
N ASN A 86 15.64 -1.91 3.06
CA ASN A 86 17.00 -1.73 3.56
C ASN A 86 17.13 -0.36 4.25
N ILE A 87 16.69 0.71 3.58
CA ILE A 87 16.74 2.07 4.13
C ILE A 87 15.86 2.17 5.38
N TYR A 88 14.65 1.61 5.35
CA TYR A 88 13.70 1.58 6.47
C TYR A 88 14.32 0.92 7.70
N PHE A 89 14.91 -0.28 7.55
CA PHE A 89 15.44 -1.03 8.67
C PHE A 89 16.72 -0.42 9.25
N ILE A 90 17.57 0.20 8.43
CA ILE A 90 18.70 0.98 8.92
C ILE A 90 18.18 2.22 9.66
N GLY A 91 17.16 2.89 9.12
CA GLY A 91 16.47 4.01 9.78
C GLY A 91 15.90 3.61 11.15
N LEU A 92 15.12 2.52 11.20
CA LEU A 92 14.52 1.95 12.41
C LEU A 92 15.58 1.54 13.45
N LYS A 93 16.71 0.97 13.02
CA LYS A 93 17.81 0.64 13.94
C LYS A 93 18.36 1.91 14.63
N ASN A 94 18.43 3.02 13.89
CA ASN A 94 18.93 4.31 14.38
C ASN A 94 17.80 5.26 14.84
N SER A 95 16.60 4.75 15.09
CA SER A 95 15.43 5.54 15.51
C SER A 95 14.51 4.70 16.40
N THR A 96 13.37 5.29 16.78
CA THR A 96 12.33 4.60 17.55
C THR A 96 11.15 4.24 16.65
N PRO A 97 10.34 3.23 17.02
CA PRO A 97 9.11 2.92 16.32
C PRO A 97 8.19 4.13 16.14
N THR A 98 8.13 4.99 17.16
CA THR A 98 7.32 6.22 17.16
C THR A 98 7.79 7.22 16.10
N ILE A 99 9.09 7.46 15.95
CA ILE A 99 9.66 8.34 14.91
C ILE A 99 9.36 7.79 13.51
N VAL A 100 9.48 6.48 13.31
CA VAL A 100 9.23 5.84 12.03
C VAL A 100 7.77 6.02 11.62
N SER A 101 6.83 5.68 12.50
CA SER A 101 5.43 5.87 12.22
C SER A 101 5.04 7.34 12.06
N ALA A 102 5.77 8.27 12.70
CA ALA A 102 5.58 9.71 12.50
C ALA A 102 5.95 10.14 11.09
N ILE A 103 7.08 9.65 10.58
CA ILE A 103 7.61 9.98 9.25
C ILE A 103 6.78 9.34 8.13
N ASP A 104 6.26 8.14 8.34
CA ASP A 104 5.41 7.44 7.35
C ASP A 104 4.09 8.17 7.04
N ASN A 105 3.71 9.17 7.85
CA ASN A 105 2.60 10.09 7.54
C ASN A 105 2.89 11.03 6.37
N LEU A 106 4.14 11.11 5.92
CA LEU A 106 4.52 11.85 4.72
C LEU A 106 4.17 11.07 3.44
N ILE A 107 3.93 9.75 3.52
CA ILE A 107 3.62 8.91 2.36
C ILE A 107 2.39 9.42 1.60
N PRO A 108 1.23 9.74 2.21
CA PRO A 108 0.12 10.35 1.49
C PRO A 108 0.50 11.61 0.73
N ALA A 109 1.27 12.52 1.36
CA ALA A 109 1.71 13.76 0.74
C ALA A 109 2.64 13.51 -0.46
N PHE A 110 3.64 12.63 -0.31
CA PHE A 110 4.51 12.24 -1.42
C PHE A 110 3.73 11.55 -2.55
N THR A 111 2.82 10.64 -2.20
CA THR A 111 1.96 9.94 -3.17
C THR A 111 1.14 10.95 -3.97
N PHE A 112 0.57 11.95 -3.30
CA PHE A 112 -0.21 13.00 -3.93
C PHE A 112 0.64 13.86 -4.89
N ILE A 113 1.81 14.33 -4.43
CA ILE A 113 2.74 15.15 -5.22
C ILE A 113 3.18 14.42 -6.49
N ILE A 114 3.35 13.09 -6.43
CA ILE A 114 3.76 12.28 -7.59
C ILE A 114 2.56 11.90 -8.48
N ALA A 115 1.41 11.52 -7.88
CA ALA A 115 0.25 11.03 -8.61
C ALA A 115 -0.40 12.10 -9.51
N VAL A 116 -0.41 13.35 -9.05
CA VAL A 116 -1.10 14.45 -9.72
C VAL A 116 -0.47 14.82 -11.06
N PRO A 117 0.85 15.10 -11.17
CA PRO A 117 1.48 15.39 -12.46
C PRO A 117 1.41 14.22 -13.44
N LEU A 118 1.37 12.99 -12.92
CA LEU A 118 1.25 11.77 -13.72
C LEU A 118 -0.18 11.47 -14.18
N GLY A 119 -1.16 12.30 -13.80
CA GLY A 119 -2.57 12.15 -14.16
C GLY A 119 -3.24 10.92 -13.56
N ILE A 120 -2.63 10.29 -12.54
CA ILE A 120 -3.16 9.08 -11.89
C ILE A 120 -4.29 9.45 -10.92
N GLU A 121 -4.22 10.62 -10.30
CA GLU A 121 -5.29 11.14 -9.44
C GLU A 121 -5.77 12.49 -9.96
N LYS A 122 -7.09 12.64 -10.13
CA LYS A 122 -7.70 13.92 -10.51
C LYS A 122 -7.85 14.78 -9.25
N LEU A 123 -7.17 15.92 -9.25
CA LEU A 123 -7.20 16.87 -8.14
C LEU A 123 -8.58 17.47 -7.91
N GLY A 124 -9.38 17.62 -8.97
CA GLY A 124 -10.77 18.06 -8.88
C GLY A 124 -11.01 19.25 -7.96
N LEU A 125 -10.05 20.19 -7.79
CA LEU A 125 -10.10 21.24 -6.75
C LEU A 125 -11.30 22.20 -6.91
N ARG A 126 -11.93 22.18 -8.08
CA ARG A 126 -13.19 22.91 -8.35
C ARG A 126 -14.44 22.16 -7.89
N SER A 127 -14.34 20.85 -7.66
CA SER A 127 -15.43 20.00 -7.16
C SER A 127 -15.40 19.92 -5.63
N ILE A 128 -16.58 19.79 -5.02
CA ILE A 128 -16.73 19.60 -3.57
C ILE A 128 -16.01 18.31 -3.12
N ALA A 129 -16.09 17.25 -3.95
CA ALA A 129 -15.39 15.98 -3.70
C ALA A 129 -13.87 16.16 -3.62
N GLY A 130 -13.28 16.83 -4.62
CA GLY A 130 -11.83 17.11 -4.65
C GLY A 130 -11.35 18.02 -3.51
N GLN A 131 -12.11 19.06 -3.17
CA GLN A 131 -11.79 19.92 -2.02
C GLN A 131 -11.84 19.15 -0.70
N THR A 132 -12.83 18.29 -0.52
CA THR A 132 -12.97 17.47 0.69
C THR A 132 -11.82 16.46 0.81
N LYS A 133 -11.41 15.82 -0.30
CA LYS A 133 -10.20 14.97 -0.33
C LYS A 133 -8.96 15.75 0.10
N PHE A 134 -8.74 16.93 -0.49
CA PHE A 134 -7.57 17.75 -0.25
C PHE A 134 -7.47 18.20 1.21
N TRP A 135 -8.54 18.79 1.76
CA TRP A 135 -8.58 19.21 3.16
C TRP A 135 -8.54 18.03 4.12
N GLY A 136 -9.19 16.91 3.79
CA GLY A 136 -9.10 15.66 4.55
C GLY A 136 -7.65 15.17 4.68
N THR A 137 -6.89 15.21 3.58
CA THR A 137 -5.45 14.88 3.58
C THR A 137 -4.64 15.84 4.45
N ILE A 138 -4.85 17.16 4.33
CA ILE A 138 -4.15 18.16 5.16
C ILE A 138 -4.43 17.95 6.65
N ILE A 139 -5.70 17.78 7.01
CA ILE A 139 -6.12 17.54 8.39
C ILE A 139 -5.52 16.23 8.92
N CYS A 140 -5.53 15.17 8.11
CA CYS A 140 -4.97 13.87 8.49
C CYS A 140 -3.46 13.95 8.75
N VAL A 141 -2.69 14.54 7.81
CA VAL A 141 -1.24 14.73 7.95
C VAL A 141 -0.92 15.67 9.12
N GLY A 142 -1.66 16.77 9.28
CA GLY A 142 -1.52 17.69 10.40
C GLY A 142 -1.80 17.04 11.75
N GLY A 143 -2.84 16.22 11.85
CA GLY A 143 -3.15 15.42 13.04
C GLY A 143 -2.04 14.43 13.39
N ALA A 144 -1.46 13.80 12.37
CA ALA A 144 -0.36 12.86 12.54
C ALA A 144 0.95 13.55 12.98
N MET A 145 1.21 14.76 12.48
CA MET A 145 2.30 15.62 12.96
C MET A 145 2.07 16.06 14.41
N LEU A 146 0.85 16.46 14.78
CA LEU A 146 0.51 16.81 16.16
C LEU A 146 0.72 15.61 17.11
N LEU A 147 0.27 14.42 16.70
CA LEU A 147 0.46 13.16 17.42
C LEU A 147 1.93 12.92 17.76
N SER A 148 2.81 13.21 16.80
CA SER A 148 4.23 12.86 16.87
C SER A 148 5.10 13.93 17.53
N LEU A 149 4.77 15.21 17.34
CA LEU A 149 5.60 16.33 17.79
C LEU A 149 5.15 16.89 19.15
N TYR A 150 3.86 16.85 19.45
CA TYR A 150 3.34 17.46 20.68
C TYR A 150 3.36 16.49 21.87
N HIS A 151 4.40 16.61 22.70
CA HIS A 151 4.49 15.88 23.96
C HIS A 151 3.85 16.73 25.08
N GLY A 152 2.56 16.51 25.32
CA GLY A 152 1.82 17.16 26.41
C GLY A 152 2.00 16.47 27.77
N LYS A 153 1.00 16.57 28.64
CA LYS A 153 0.97 15.77 29.89
C LYS A 153 0.87 14.28 29.56
N VAL A 154 1.45 13.44 30.41
CA VAL A 154 1.25 11.99 30.35
C VAL A 154 -0.20 11.71 30.73
N VAL A 155 -0.95 11.08 29.81
CA VAL A 155 -2.37 10.73 30.02
C VAL A 155 -2.49 9.31 30.55
N ILE A 156 -1.69 8.39 30.02
CA ILE A 156 -1.69 6.99 30.44
C ILE A 156 -0.27 6.60 30.84
N GLY A 157 -0.13 6.12 32.07
CA GLY A 157 1.13 5.62 32.63
C GLY A 157 1.63 4.36 31.94
N GLN A 158 2.79 3.86 32.37
CA GLN A 158 3.36 2.64 31.81
C GLN A 158 2.49 1.43 32.19
N LEU A 159 2.16 0.59 31.20
CA LEU A 159 1.47 -0.67 31.46
C LEU A 159 2.46 -1.68 32.08
N GLY A 160 1.99 -2.43 33.08
CA GLY A 160 2.76 -3.49 33.76
C GLY A 160 2.82 -4.81 32.99
N PHE A 161 2.76 -4.79 31.66
CA PHE A 161 2.85 -6.02 30.87
C PHE A 161 4.31 -6.48 30.74
N HIS A 162 4.60 -7.69 31.22
CA HIS A 162 5.96 -8.20 31.36
C HIS A 162 6.37 -9.10 30.17
N TRP A 163 7.00 -8.50 29.14
CA TRP A 163 7.62 -9.26 28.07
C TRP A 163 9.12 -9.49 28.36
N LYS A 164 9.47 -10.68 28.86
CA LYS A 164 10.81 -11.04 29.38
C LYS A 164 11.96 -10.78 28.40
N TYR A 165 11.74 -10.92 27.09
CA TYR A 165 12.78 -10.66 26.08
C TYR A 165 13.09 -9.16 25.92
N ALA A 166 12.10 -8.29 26.05
CA ALA A 166 12.28 -6.84 25.88
C ALA A 166 13.08 -6.25 27.06
N GLU A 167 12.86 -6.78 28.27
CA GLU A 167 13.55 -6.37 29.49
C GLU A 167 15.06 -6.68 29.46
N ASN A 168 15.43 -7.83 28.89
CA ASN A 168 16.83 -8.22 28.73
C ASN A 168 17.56 -7.35 27.71
N THR A 169 16.85 -6.86 26.69
CA THR A 169 17.40 -6.02 25.62
C THR A 169 17.53 -4.54 26.06
N SER A 170 16.67 -4.06 26.96
CA SER A 170 16.71 -2.68 27.45
C SER A 170 17.90 -2.34 28.37
N LYS A 171 18.71 -3.32 28.79
CA LYS A 171 19.85 -3.11 29.72
C LYS A 171 21.16 -2.69 29.04
N ASP A 172 21.26 -2.78 27.71
CA ASP A 172 22.52 -2.60 26.97
C ASP A 172 22.57 -1.36 26.04
N VAL A 173 21.75 -0.33 26.28
CA VAL A 173 21.79 0.90 25.46
C VAL A 173 22.89 1.86 25.95
N ASN A 174 24.15 1.44 25.84
CA ASN A 174 25.29 2.36 25.84
C ASN A 174 25.37 3.01 24.45
N SER A 175 24.67 4.13 24.29
CA SER A 175 24.61 4.93 23.06
C SER A 175 25.97 5.59 22.75
N ALA A 176 26.85 4.88 22.07
CA ALA A 176 27.99 5.48 21.37
C ALA A 176 27.53 6.00 19.99
N ASN A 177 27.55 7.33 19.82
CA ASN A 177 27.51 8.05 18.53
C ASN A 177 26.44 7.62 17.50
N SER A 178 25.15 7.61 17.86
CA SER A 178 24.10 7.64 16.84
C SER A 178 23.94 9.08 16.33
N ASN A 179 24.28 9.35 15.07
CA ASN A 179 23.93 10.61 14.43
C ASN A 179 22.41 10.80 14.50
N PHE A 180 21.94 11.69 15.39
CA PHE A 180 20.52 11.95 15.67
C PHE A 180 19.68 12.20 14.40
N PHE A 181 20.32 12.68 13.33
CA PHE A 181 19.69 13.00 12.06
C PHE A 181 19.62 11.84 11.06
N LEU A 182 20.52 10.84 11.16
CA LEU A 182 20.65 9.80 10.13
C LEU A 182 19.41 8.91 10.05
N GLY A 183 18.88 8.50 11.20
CA GLY A 183 17.68 7.66 11.27
C GLY A 183 16.46 8.31 10.60
N PRO A 184 16.02 9.50 11.05
CA PRO A 184 14.92 10.23 10.43
C PRO A 184 15.11 10.51 8.94
N PHE A 185 16.32 10.92 8.53
CA PHE A 185 16.61 11.18 7.12
C PHE A 185 16.40 9.93 6.25
N LEU A 186 16.94 8.78 6.66
CA LEU A 186 16.74 7.52 5.96
C LEU A 186 15.25 7.14 5.90
N LEU A 187 14.51 7.33 6.99
CA LEU A 187 13.08 7.05 7.03
C LEU A 187 12.29 7.93 6.04
N ILE A 188 12.61 9.22 5.91
CA ILE A 188 11.98 10.10 4.89
C ILE A 188 12.24 9.56 3.48
N VAL A 189 13.48 9.14 3.19
CA VAL A 189 13.84 8.53 1.91
C VAL A 189 13.04 7.24 1.69
N SER A 190 12.91 6.39 2.72
CA SER A 190 12.09 5.17 2.67
C SER A 190 10.62 5.49 2.35
N SER A 191 10.00 6.44 3.06
CA SER A 191 8.63 6.88 2.79
C SER A 191 8.45 7.39 1.35
N LEU A 192 9.45 8.11 0.80
CA LEU A 192 9.45 8.54 -0.60
C LEU A 192 9.53 7.34 -1.57
N THR A 193 10.41 6.37 -1.30
CA THR A 193 10.51 5.16 -2.14
C THR A 193 9.22 4.33 -2.11
N TYR A 194 8.56 4.24 -0.97
CA TYR A 194 7.26 3.56 -0.86
C TYR A 194 6.16 4.30 -1.64
N ALA A 195 6.14 5.63 -1.60
CA ALA A 195 5.23 6.43 -2.41
C ALA A 195 5.46 6.19 -3.92
N ILE A 196 6.72 6.14 -4.36
CA ILE A 196 7.08 5.78 -5.75
C ILE A 196 6.55 4.38 -6.11
N TRP A 197 6.73 3.40 -5.22
CA TRP A 197 6.20 2.05 -5.43
C TRP A 197 4.68 2.05 -5.62
N LEU A 198 3.90 2.78 -4.82
CA LEU A 198 2.44 2.85 -4.98
C LEU A 198 2.05 3.29 -6.40
N ILE A 199 2.76 4.27 -6.96
CA ILE A 199 2.54 4.81 -8.30
C ILE A 199 2.92 3.80 -9.39
N ILE A 200 4.10 3.18 -9.28
CA ILE A 200 4.54 2.17 -10.26
C ILE A 200 3.61 0.96 -10.20
N GLN A 201 3.20 0.52 -9.01
CA GLN A 201 2.28 -0.59 -8.82
C GLN A 201 0.91 -0.31 -9.46
N ALA A 202 0.40 0.92 -9.38
CA ALA A 202 -0.82 1.31 -10.08
C ALA A 202 -0.70 1.09 -11.60
N ARG A 203 0.42 1.52 -12.20
CA ARG A 203 0.71 1.31 -13.63
C ARG A 203 0.87 -0.17 -14.00
N VAL A 204 1.44 -0.98 -13.11
CA VAL A 204 1.55 -2.43 -13.29
C VAL A 204 0.16 -3.06 -13.31
N ASN A 205 -0.70 -2.69 -12.37
CA ASN A 205 -2.06 -3.25 -12.27
C ASN A 205 -2.92 -2.91 -13.50
N GLU A 206 -2.74 -1.73 -14.09
CA GLU A 206 -3.40 -1.35 -15.36
C GLU A 206 -2.99 -2.25 -16.54
N LYS A 207 -1.71 -2.62 -16.62
CA LYS A 207 -1.16 -3.39 -17.75
C LYS A 207 -1.17 -4.90 -17.53
N TYR A 208 -1.21 -5.33 -16.28
CA TYR A 208 -1.03 -6.73 -15.88
C TYR A 208 -1.95 -7.05 -14.70
N ALA A 209 -3.19 -7.45 -15.02
CA ALA A 209 -4.24 -7.80 -14.07
C ALA A 209 -4.03 -9.20 -13.44
N ALA A 210 -2.89 -9.38 -12.78
CA ALA A 210 -2.54 -10.60 -12.05
C ALA A 210 -1.72 -10.23 -10.79
N PRO A 211 -2.38 -9.74 -9.73
CA PRO A 211 -1.75 -9.21 -8.52
C PRO A 211 -0.95 -10.26 -7.72
N TYR A 212 -1.33 -11.54 -7.73
CA TYR A 212 -0.55 -12.56 -7.03
C TYR A 212 0.79 -12.78 -7.73
N THR A 213 0.77 -12.90 -9.06
CA THR A 213 1.96 -13.12 -9.89
C THR A 213 2.86 -11.90 -9.88
N SER A 214 2.33 -10.68 -10.01
CA SER A 214 3.15 -9.46 -9.96
C SER A 214 3.84 -9.31 -8.60
N THR A 215 3.12 -9.55 -7.50
CA THR A 215 3.70 -9.51 -6.14
C THR A 215 4.73 -10.62 -5.93
N THR A 216 4.49 -11.83 -6.45
CA THR A 216 5.46 -12.95 -6.39
C THR A 216 6.76 -12.60 -7.10
N LEU A 217 6.67 -12.07 -8.34
CA LEU A 217 7.85 -11.68 -9.11
C LEU A 217 8.60 -10.52 -8.45
N MET A 218 7.88 -9.53 -7.94
CA MET A 218 8.46 -8.43 -7.17
C MET A 218 9.23 -8.94 -5.94
N CYS A 219 8.65 -9.85 -5.16
CA CYS A 219 9.32 -10.44 -3.99
C CYS A 219 10.52 -11.30 -4.40
N LEU A 220 10.41 -12.06 -5.49
CA LEU A 220 11.49 -12.91 -5.99
C LEU A 220 12.70 -12.07 -6.43
N MET A 221 12.47 -11.03 -7.23
CA MET A 221 13.52 -10.10 -7.68
C MET A 221 14.18 -9.41 -6.49
N ALA A 222 13.36 -8.88 -5.57
CA ALA A 222 13.87 -8.24 -4.37
C ALA A 222 14.65 -9.20 -3.44
N SER A 223 14.31 -10.48 -3.43
CA SER A 223 15.07 -11.50 -2.70
C SER A 223 16.49 -11.60 -3.22
N VAL A 224 16.68 -11.67 -4.53
CA VAL A 224 18.00 -11.72 -5.16
C VAL A 224 18.79 -10.44 -4.85
N GLU A 225 18.16 -9.27 -5.05
CA GLU A 225 18.77 -7.97 -4.80
C GLU A 225 19.19 -7.80 -3.32
N CYS A 226 18.31 -8.10 -2.37
CA CYS A 226 18.59 -7.95 -0.93
C CYS A 226 19.63 -8.96 -0.44
N VAL A 227 19.67 -10.17 -0.99
CA VAL A 227 20.71 -11.16 -0.67
C VAL A 227 22.07 -10.68 -1.15
N ILE A 228 22.16 -10.16 -2.37
CA ILE A 228 23.41 -9.60 -2.91
C ILE A 228 23.89 -8.45 -2.02
N ILE A 229 23.03 -7.46 -1.76
CA ILE A 229 23.36 -6.32 -0.89
C ILE A 229 23.77 -6.82 0.51
N GLY A 230 23.01 -7.76 1.06
CA GLY A 230 23.28 -8.34 2.38
C GLY A 230 24.65 -8.96 2.46
N PHE A 231 25.06 -9.78 1.48
CA PHE A 231 26.39 -10.41 1.48
C PHE A 231 27.52 -9.42 1.20
N CYS A 232 27.29 -8.41 0.36
CA CYS A 232 28.26 -7.34 0.12
C CYS A 232 28.55 -6.53 1.40
N VAL A 233 27.52 -6.24 2.20
CA VAL A 233 27.66 -5.43 3.42
C VAL A 233 28.01 -6.27 4.65
N VAL A 234 27.49 -7.50 4.74
CA VAL A 234 27.69 -8.41 5.87
C VAL A 234 28.21 -9.77 5.37
N PRO A 235 29.51 -9.86 5.02
CA PRO A 235 30.08 -11.11 4.49
C PRO A 235 30.18 -12.24 5.52
N LYS A 236 30.16 -11.90 6.82
CA LYS A 236 30.38 -12.87 7.92
C LYS A 236 29.15 -13.76 8.13
N LEU A 237 29.25 -15.05 7.81
CA LEU A 237 28.17 -16.03 7.96
C LEU A 237 27.63 -16.21 9.40
N SER A 238 28.40 -15.84 10.42
CA SER A 238 27.94 -15.88 11.82
C SER A 238 26.76 -14.93 12.07
N GLU A 239 26.70 -13.79 11.38
CA GLU A 239 25.62 -12.80 11.49
C GLU A 239 24.30 -13.28 10.84
N TRP A 240 24.38 -14.26 9.94
CA TRP A 240 23.24 -14.83 9.22
C TRP A 240 22.54 -15.95 9.98
N LYS A 241 23.08 -16.35 11.15
CA LYS A 241 22.49 -17.36 12.02
C LYS A 241 21.18 -16.84 12.63
N LEU A 242 20.10 -17.57 12.38
CA LEU A 242 18.80 -17.29 12.96
C LEU A 242 18.60 -18.11 14.24
N ASN A 243 18.48 -17.43 15.37
CA ASN A 243 17.91 -18.04 16.57
C ASN A 243 16.38 -18.14 16.41
N PRO A 244 15.66 -18.92 17.24
CA PRO A 244 14.22 -19.11 17.08
C PRO A 244 13.41 -17.80 17.02
N ILE A 245 13.81 -16.78 17.80
CA ILE A 245 13.11 -15.48 17.85
C ILE A 245 13.35 -14.67 16.56
N ARG A 246 14.60 -14.65 16.06
CA ARG A 246 14.96 -14.04 14.77
C ARG A 246 14.27 -14.78 13.62
N ALA A 247 14.14 -16.10 13.68
CA ALA A 247 13.43 -16.91 12.71
C ALA A 247 11.93 -16.56 12.65
N VAL A 248 11.25 -16.50 13.80
CA VAL A 248 9.84 -16.07 13.88
C VAL A 248 9.67 -14.66 13.33
N SER A 249 10.60 -13.75 13.64
CA SER A 249 10.58 -12.38 13.13
C SER A 249 10.66 -12.32 11.59
N VAL A 250 11.63 -12.99 10.97
CA VAL A 250 11.75 -12.96 9.49
C VAL A 250 10.60 -13.66 8.79
N VAL A 251 10.03 -14.71 9.38
CA VAL A 251 8.84 -15.40 8.85
C VAL A 251 7.62 -14.49 8.92
N TYR A 252 7.32 -13.89 10.08
CA TYR A 252 6.20 -12.96 10.21
C TYR A 252 6.38 -11.76 9.27
N ASN A 253 7.57 -11.14 9.27
CA ASN A 253 7.84 -9.96 8.45
C ASN A 253 7.77 -10.26 6.95
N GLY A 254 8.20 -11.45 6.51
CA GLY A 254 8.12 -11.87 5.12
C GLY A 254 6.71 -12.26 4.71
N ALA A 255 6.09 -13.19 5.42
CA ALA A 255 4.78 -13.73 5.05
C ALA A 255 3.66 -12.71 5.26
N MET A 256 3.58 -12.10 6.45
CA MET A 256 2.51 -11.15 6.77
C MET A 256 2.85 -9.76 6.25
N ALA A 257 3.97 -9.18 6.68
CA ALA A 257 4.25 -7.77 6.44
C ALA A 257 4.87 -7.44 5.07
N THR A 258 5.14 -8.44 4.23
CA THR A 258 5.55 -8.22 2.83
C THR A 258 4.60 -8.91 1.87
N SER A 259 4.51 -10.24 1.90
CA SER A 259 3.68 -10.97 0.94
C SER A 259 2.21 -10.56 1.06
N PHE A 260 1.60 -10.71 2.24
CA PHE A 260 0.17 -10.46 2.42
C PHE A 260 -0.16 -8.97 2.28
N THR A 261 0.60 -8.08 2.92
CA THR A 261 0.33 -6.63 2.86
C THR A 261 0.54 -6.01 1.48
N TYR A 262 1.59 -6.39 0.74
CA TYR A 262 1.84 -5.83 -0.59
C TYR A 262 0.84 -6.37 -1.61
N PHE A 263 0.45 -7.65 -1.50
CA PHE A 263 -0.63 -8.20 -2.31
C PHE A 263 -1.94 -7.44 -2.07
N LEU A 264 -2.36 -7.31 -0.80
CA LEU A 264 -3.59 -6.61 -0.46
C LEU A 264 -3.55 -5.14 -0.85
N SER A 265 -2.40 -4.49 -0.65
CA SER A 265 -2.19 -3.11 -1.08
C SER A 265 -2.26 -2.99 -2.60
N SER A 266 -1.63 -3.90 -3.36
CA SER A 266 -1.74 -3.95 -4.82
C SER A 266 -3.19 -4.09 -5.26
N TRP A 267 -3.95 -4.99 -4.63
CA TRP A 267 -5.37 -5.18 -4.92
C TRP A 267 -6.19 -3.91 -4.60
N CYS A 268 -5.94 -3.25 -3.47
CA CYS A 268 -6.58 -1.99 -3.12
C CYS A 268 -6.19 -0.84 -4.07
N ILE A 269 -4.94 -0.79 -4.54
CA ILE A 269 -4.47 0.17 -5.55
C ILE A 269 -5.26 -0.02 -6.86
N GLU A 270 -5.46 -1.26 -7.29
CA GLU A 270 -6.27 -1.55 -8.48
C GLU A 270 -7.72 -1.05 -8.32
N LYS A 271 -8.31 -1.18 -7.12
CA LYS A 271 -9.73 -0.83 -6.89
C LYS A 271 -9.99 0.63 -6.59
N LYS A 272 -9.11 1.29 -5.83
CA LYS A 272 -9.33 2.66 -5.32
C LYS A 272 -8.15 3.59 -5.60
N GLY A 273 -7.10 3.14 -6.26
CA GLY A 273 -5.93 3.95 -6.61
C GLY A 273 -4.90 4.09 -5.48
N PRO A 274 -3.69 4.55 -5.81
CA PRO A 274 -2.56 4.60 -4.87
C PRO A 274 -2.75 5.61 -3.74
N LEU A 275 -3.42 6.74 -3.99
CA LEU A 275 -3.70 7.73 -2.94
C LEU A 275 -4.65 7.20 -1.87
N TYR A 276 -5.60 6.33 -2.24
CA TYR A 276 -6.48 5.72 -1.25
C TYR A 276 -5.68 4.86 -0.26
N VAL A 277 -4.75 4.06 -0.77
CA VAL A 277 -3.94 3.15 0.05
C VAL A 277 -3.00 3.93 0.98
N SER A 278 -2.33 4.97 0.48
CA SER A 278 -1.41 5.76 1.32
C SER A 278 -2.11 6.49 2.47
N MET A 279 -3.37 6.89 2.30
CA MET A 279 -4.15 7.60 3.33
C MET A 279 -4.43 6.79 4.59
N PHE A 280 -4.17 5.48 4.59
CA PHE A 280 -4.24 4.65 5.80
C PHE A 280 -2.95 4.64 6.62
N ASN A 281 -1.83 5.19 6.14
CA ASN A 281 -0.58 5.19 6.91
C ASN A 281 -0.67 5.96 8.24
N PRO A 282 -1.42 7.08 8.33
CA PRO A 282 -1.73 7.69 9.62
C PRO A 282 -2.46 6.80 10.61
N LEU A 283 -3.24 5.81 10.13
CA LEU A 283 -3.84 4.81 11.02
C LEU A 283 -2.78 3.85 11.59
N PHE A 284 -1.75 3.49 10.81
CA PHE A 284 -0.62 2.72 11.31
C PHE A 284 0.09 3.42 12.47
N LEU A 285 0.24 4.76 12.43
CA LEU A 285 0.78 5.53 13.55
C LEU A 285 -0.05 5.41 14.83
N VAL A 286 -1.38 5.44 14.73
CA VAL A 286 -2.25 5.28 15.91
C VAL A 286 -2.11 3.87 16.48
N ILE A 287 -2.11 2.85 15.61
CA ILE A 287 -1.98 1.44 16.02
C ILE A 287 -0.58 1.16 16.61
N SER A 288 0.48 1.67 15.99
CA SER A 288 1.86 1.48 16.45
C SER A 288 2.08 2.15 17.81
N ALA A 289 1.58 3.37 18.01
CA ALA A 289 1.66 4.06 19.30
C ALA A 289 0.97 3.28 20.42
N PHE A 290 -0.20 2.69 20.13
CA PHE A 290 -0.92 1.83 21.07
C PHE A 290 -0.15 0.53 21.37
N LEU A 291 0.41 -0.14 20.35
CA LEU A 291 1.23 -1.34 20.54
C LEU A 291 2.54 -1.04 21.30
N SER A 292 3.19 0.09 21.02
CA SER A 292 4.39 0.53 21.75
C SER A 292 4.10 0.78 23.23
N TRP A 293 2.94 1.37 23.55
CA TRP A 293 2.51 1.54 24.94
C TRP A 293 2.33 0.20 25.66
N ILE A 294 1.71 -0.80 25.01
CA ILE A 294 1.47 -2.13 25.60
C ILE A 294 2.77 -2.95 25.72
N LEU A 295 3.57 -3.00 24.67
CA LEU A 295 4.65 -3.98 24.52
C LEU A 295 6.05 -3.42 24.87
N LEU A 296 6.27 -2.12 24.64
CA LEU A 296 7.56 -1.46 24.85
C LEU A 296 7.59 -0.56 26.09
N ARG A 297 6.47 -0.47 26.84
CA ARG A 297 6.32 0.35 28.06
C ARG A 297 6.60 1.85 27.83
N GLU A 298 6.34 2.32 26.61
CA GLU A 298 6.34 3.75 26.30
C GLU A 298 5.18 4.45 27.02
N LYS A 299 5.28 5.76 27.29
CA LYS A 299 4.21 6.54 27.91
C LYS A 299 3.33 7.16 26.83
N LEU A 300 2.02 7.23 27.06
CA LEU A 300 1.11 7.92 26.13
C LEU A 300 0.88 9.36 26.60
N TYR A 301 1.26 10.29 25.72
CA TYR A 301 1.12 11.74 25.93
C TYR A 301 -0.20 12.25 25.37
N LEU A 302 -0.66 13.40 25.87
CA LEU A 302 -1.90 14.05 25.41
C LEU A 302 -1.94 14.29 23.90
N GLY A 303 -0.80 14.61 23.29
CA GLY A 303 -0.71 14.78 21.84
C GLY A 303 -1.08 13.52 21.08
N VAL A 304 -0.81 12.33 21.65
CA VAL A 304 -1.20 11.07 21.01
C VAL A 304 -2.71 10.95 20.91
N VAL A 305 -3.43 11.29 21.98
CA VAL A 305 -4.90 11.23 22.01
C VAL A 305 -5.51 12.25 21.04
N LEU A 306 -5.11 13.52 21.15
CA LEU A 306 -5.63 14.60 20.31
C LEU A 306 -5.30 14.40 18.83
N GLY A 307 -4.05 14.05 18.54
CA GLY A 307 -3.60 13.78 17.18
C GLY A 307 -4.32 12.58 16.56
N SER A 308 -4.57 11.51 17.32
CA SER A 308 -5.33 10.35 16.84
C SER A 308 -6.76 10.71 16.44
N ILE A 309 -7.45 11.55 17.23
CA ILE A 309 -8.80 12.03 16.91
C ILE A 309 -8.79 12.81 15.60
N ILE A 310 -7.82 13.71 15.42
CA ILE A 310 -7.68 14.52 14.20
C ILE A 310 -7.35 13.64 12.98
N VAL A 311 -6.47 12.64 13.14
CA VAL A 311 -6.17 11.65 12.09
C VAL A 311 -7.42 10.93 11.62
N VAL A 312 -8.23 10.42 12.55
CA VAL A 312 -9.49 9.72 12.21
C VAL A 312 -10.47 10.66 11.51
N ALA A 313 -10.60 11.91 11.98
CA ALA A 313 -11.46 12.91 11.36
C ALA A 313 -11.00 13.27 9.93
N GLY A 314 -9.71 13.48 9.72
CA GLY A 314 -9.12 13.76 8.40
C GLY A 314 -9.28 12.59 7.43
N MET A 315 -9.03 11.36 7.90
CA MET A 315 -9.24 10.14 7.12
C MET A 315 -10.71 9.97 6.74
N TYR A 316 -11.65 10.23 7.66
CA TYR A 316 -13.08 10.20 7.35
C TYR A 316 -13.46 11.22 6.27
N GLY A 317 -12.98 12.47 6.39
CA GLY A 317 -13.19 13.50 5.38
C GLY A 317 -12.67 13.07 4.00
N PHE A 318 -11.44 12.55 3.94
CA PHE A 318 -10.86 12.04 2.70
C PHE A 318 -11.69 10.91 2.08
N LEU A 319 -12.06 9.91 2.87
CA LEU A 319 -12.87 8.77 2.41
C LEU A 319 -14.25 9.21 1.92
N TRP A 320 -14.85 10.20 2.60
CA TRP A 320 -16.12 10.77 2.17
C TRP A 320 -15.99 11.50 0.83
N GLY A 321 -14.95 12.33 0.66
CA GLY A 321 -14.66 12.98 -0.62
C GLY A 321 -14.45 11.97 -1.76
N LYS A 322 -13.73 10.87 -1.49
CA LYS A 322 -13.52 9.78 -2.46
C LYS A 322 -14.82 9.07 -2.83
N LYS A 323 -15.71 8.83 -1.87
CA LYS A 323 -17.02 8.22 -2.11
C LYS A 323 -17.90 9.12 -3.00
N MET A 324 -17.86 10.44 -2.79
CA MET A 324 -18.59 11.39 -3.63
C MET A 324 -18.10 11.36 -5.09
N GLU A 325 -16.79 11.28 -5.29
CA GLU A 325 -16.18 11.18 -6.63
C GLU A 325 -16.57 9.89 -7.35
N THR A 326 -16.47 8.73 -6.68
CA THR A 326 -16.91 7.44 -7.26
C THR A 326 -18.40 7.47 -7.59
N SER A 327 -19.23 8.06 -6.73
CA SER A 327 -20.68 8.15 -6.98
C SER A 327 -20.99 9.04 -8.19
N ALA A 328 -20.22 10.11 -8.40
CA ALA A 328 -20.38 10.98 -9.57
C ALA A 328 -19.94 10.26 -10.86
N GLU A 329 -18.81 9.54 -10.84
CA GLU A 329 -18.33 8.76 -11.98
C GLU A 329 -19.33 7.65 -12.36
N ASP A 330 -19.93 6.97 -11.37
CA ASP A 330 -20.96 5.94 -11.62
C ASP A 330 -22.21 6.54 -12.31
N ILE A 331 -22.62 7.76 -11.94
CA ILE A 331 -23.75 8.46 -12.57
C ILE A 331 -23.42 8.82 -14.03
N ASP A 332 -22.24 9.40 -14.29
CA ASP A 332 -21.81 9.75 -15.65
C ASP A 332 -21.78 8.51 -16.57
N VAL A 333 -21.29 7.36 -16.07
CA VAL A 333 -21.27 6.10 -16.83
C VAL A 333 -22.69 5.59 -17.10
N LEU A 334 -23.60 5.70 -16.13
CA LEU A 334 -25.00 5.31 -16.30
C LEU A 334 -25.72 6.19 -17.33
N GLU A 335 -25.45 7.50 -17.34
CA GLU A 335 -26.01 8.43 -18.32
C GLU A 335 -25.49 8.13 -19.73
N LEU A 336 -24.17 7.98 -19.90
CA LEU A 336 -23.57 7.59 -21.18
C LEU A 336 -24.12 6.24 -21.69
N THR A 337 -24.37 5.29 -20.79
CA THR A 337 -24.96 3.99 -21.16
C THR A 337 -26.41 4.13 -21.61
N LYS A 338 -27.20 4.98 -20.94
CA LYS A 338 -28.58 5.30 -21.35
C LYS A 338 -28.61 5.99 -22.71
N GLU A 339 -27.74 6.97 -22.95
CA GLU A 339 -27.63 7.67 -24.22
C GLU A 339 -27.25 6.71 -25.36
N LYS A 340 -26.25 5.85 -25.17
CA LYS A 340 -25.88 4.81 -26.15
C LYS A 340 -27.06 3.87 -26.46
N LYS A 341 -27.82 3.45 -25.44
CA LYS A 341 -28.98 2.58 -25.62
C LYS A 341 -30.11 3.28 -26.39
N GLN A 342 -30.37 4.56 -26.10
CA GLN A 342 -31.35 5.36 -26.84
C GLN A 342 -30.94 5.56 -28.31
N LEU A 343 -29.66 5.86 -28.57
CA LEU A 343 -29.13 6.02 -29.92
C LEU A 343 -29.24 4.71 -30.71
N SER A 344 -28.88 3.57 -30.10
CA SER A 344 -29.02 2.24 -30.71
C SER A 344 -30.47 1.89 -31.03
N THR A 345 -31.41 2.28 -30.17
CA THR A 345 -32.85 2.04 -30.39
C THR A 345 -33.37 2.88 -31.56
N LYS A 346 -32.99 4.16 -31.63
CA LYS A 346 -33.35 5.03 -32.78
C LYS A 346 -32.81 4.49 -34.10
N LEU A 347 -31.56 4.04 -34.11
CA LEU A 347 -30.93 3.48 -35.31
C LEU A 347 -31.64 2.21 -35.80
N GLN A 348 -32.10 1.35 -34.88
CA GLN A 348 -32.89 0.16 -35.24
C GLN A 348 -34.25 0.54 -35.85
N VAL A 349 -34.95 1.51 -35.28
CA VAL A 349 -36.24 1.98 -35.81
C VAL A 349 -36.09 2.61 -37.19
N ASP A 350 -35.06 3.44 -37.40
CA ASP A 350 -34.77 4.05 -38.71
C ASP A 350 -34.44 2.97 -39.77
N LEU A 351 -33.71 1.91 -39.38
CA LEU A 351 -33.38 0.79 -40.27
C LEU A 351 -34.63 -0.03 -40.64
N GLU A 352 -35.52 -0.30 -39.68
CA GLU A 352 -36.80 -0.97 -39.93
C GLU A 352 -37.71 -0.13 -40.85
N LEU A 353 -37.78 1.18 -40.63
CA LEU A 353 -38.55 2.10 -41.48
C LEU A 353 -38.04 2.09 -42.92
N GLN A 354 -36.72 2.13 -43.14
CA GLN A 354 -36.12 2.03 -44.47
C GLN A 354 -36.41 0.68 -45.15
N LEU A 355 -36.45 -0.42 -44.39
CA LEU A 355 -36.83 -1.74 -44.91
C LEU A 355 -38.32 -1.82 -45.29
N THR A 356 -39.20 -1.17 -44.53
CA THR A 356 -40.65 -1.11 -44.86
C THR A 356 -41.00 -0.15 -45.99
N GLN A 357 -40.24 0.93 -46.17
CA GLN A 357 -40.51 1.93 -47.22
C GLN A 357 -39.99 1.53 -48.61
N ASN A 358 -39.16 0.50 -48.72
CA ASN A 358 -38.61 0.03 -49.99
C ASN A 358 -38.88 -1.48 -50.19
N PRO A 359 -40.11 -1.88 -50.62
CA PRO A 359 -40.48 -3.28 -50.76
C PRO A 359 -39.93 -3.95 -52.02
N LYS A 360 -39.25 -3.21 -52.90
CA LYS A 360 -38.75 -3.70 -54.19
C LYS A 360 -37.23 -3.72 -54.15
N ASP A 361 -36.70 -4.93 -54.32
CA ASP A 361 -35.28 -5.31 -54.35
C ASP A 361 -34.54 -5.33 -53.01
N ASN A 362 -34.63 -6.45 -52.27
CA ASN A 362 -33.45 -7.09 -51.66
C ASN A 362 -33.83 -8.30 -50.79
N ASN A 363 -34.08 -9.45 -51.42
CA ASN A 363 -34.39 -10.67 -50.68
C ASN A 363 -33.18 -11.59 -50.39
N ASN A 364 -31.93 -11.11 -50.50
CA ASN A 364 -30.77 -11.98 -50.19
C ASN A 364 -29.56 -11.34 -49.50
N ASN A 365 -29.38 -10.01 -49.50
CA ASN A 365 -28.20 -9.38 -48.87
C ASN A 365 -28.44 -8.86 -47.44
N ASN A 366 -29.67 -8.46 -47.09
CA ASN A 366 -29.95 -7.84 -45.79
C ASN A 366 -30.00 -8.85 -44.63
N MET A 367 -30.33 -10.11 -44.90
CA MET A 367 -30.30 -11.17 -43.88
C MET A 367 -28.87 -11.45 -43.37
N LYS A 368 -27.84 -11.23 -44.20
CA LYS A 368 -26.42 -11.37 -43.80
C LYS A 368 -25.95 -10.22 -42.90
N GLN A 369 -26.47 -9.00 -43.07
CA GLN A 369 -26.13 -7.86 -42.20
C GLN A 369 -26.77 -7.96 -40.81
N ILE A 370 -28.02 -8.42 -40.73
CA ILE A 370 -28.71 -8.64 -39.44
C ILE A 370 -28.00 -9.73 -38.62
N THR A 371 -27.49 -10.78 -39.28
CA THR A 371 -26.74 -11.85 -38.61
C THR A 371 -25.37 -11.36 -38.12
N LYS A 372 -24.71 -10.47 -38.86
CA LYS A 372 -23.41 -9.90 -38.46
C LYS A 372 -23.51 -8.95 -37.27
N SER A 373 -24.55 -8.12 -37.22
CA SER A 373 -24.81 -7.19 -36.09
C SER A 373 -25.14 -7.90 -34.77
N LYS A 374 -25.72 -9.10 -34.80
CA LYS A 374 -25.98 -9.90 -33.60
C LYS A 374 -24.74 -10.62 -33.04
N THR A 375 -23.65 -10.69 -33.81
CA THR A 375 -22.43 -11.43 -33.43
C THR A 375 -21.31 -10.51 -32.91
N GLU A 376 -21.48 -9.19 -33.02
CA GLU A 376 -20.51 -8.17 -32.57
C GLU A 376 -20.99 -7.36 -31.34
N LEU A 377 -22.11 -7.77 -30.72
CA LEU A 377 -22.57 -7.38 -29.38
C LEU A 377 -22.17 -8.47 -28.38
#